data_AF-A0A0D2IDJ7-F1
#
_entry.id   AF-A0A0D2IDJ7-F1
#
_cell.length_a   1.000
_cell.length_b   1.000
_cell.length_c   1.000
_cell.angle_alpha   90.00
_cell.angle_beta   90.00
_cell.angle_gamma   90.00
#
_symmetry.space_group_name_H-M   'P 1'
#
loop_
_entity.id
_entity.type
_entity.pdbx_description
1 polymer ?
#
loop_
_entity_poly.entity_id
_entity_poly.type
_entity_poly.pdbx_seq_one_letter_code
_entity_poly.pdbx_strand_id
1 'polypeptide(L)'
;MVVVDGEHNGYRTVILPLAVTDALVQTAVSSTAASHLWRHDPELRDKAESERIKVIQMLKSAASSHQCSQRVFSVSTWATLLVLLVGEMITGRDDYRYLVRMIGLVRASGVDDIGSETRGFLETQTDTNHRTPYTCGRGRRDTIALEQLRRLVNPIPPDVCGGHSLVWVYFIAAAESGNDDDDEGEAGAEEGNRAFFTSRLRHIYAATGARNIPMGLAMLDKLSHTRHVTGWPDALSMIASSFVM
;
A
#
# COMPACT_ATOMS: atom_id res chain seq x y z
N MET A 1 5.64 0.16 -2.69
CA MET A 1 4.89 1.38 -3.04
C MET A 1 5.47 2.52 -2.21
N VAL A 2 6.31 3.36 -2.80
CA VAL A 2 6.69 4.64 -2.21
C VAL A 2 5.86 5.67 -2.97
N VAL A 3 4.83 6.21 -2.33
CA VAL A 3 3.85 7.10 -3.00
C VAL A 3 4.49 8.44 -3.38
N VAL A 4 5.69 8.76 -2.88
CA VAL A 4 6.44 9.98 -3.21
C VAL A 4 7.94 9.70 -3.21
N ASP A 5 8.55 9.61 -4.39
CA ASP A 5 10.02 9.53 -4.55
C ASP A 5 10.55 10.87 -5.11
N GLY A 6 10.84 11.81 -4.20
CA GLY A 6 11.46 13.10 -4.51
C GLY A 6 12.80 13.27 -3.80
N GLU A 7 13.46 14.43 -3.95
CA GLU A 7 14.75 14.74 -3.28
C GLU A 7 14.69 14.58 -1.74
N HIS A 8 13.49 14.54 -1.16
CA HIS A 8 13.21 14.34 0.26
C HIS A 8 12.51 12.99 0.53
N ASN A 9 12.86 11.93 -0.20
CA ASN A 9 12.30 10.60 0.07
C ASN A 9 12.73 10.09 1.47
N GLY A 10 11.83 10.26 2.45
CA GLY A 10 12.07 9.87 3.84
C GLY A 10 12.31 8.36 4.03
N TYR A 11 12.02 7.49 3.07
CA TYR A 11 12.48 6.10 3.16
C TYR A 11 14.02 6.03 3.15
N ARG A 12 14.70 6.86 2.35
CA ARG A 12 16.16 6.89 2.27
C ARG A 12 16.80 7.65 3.43
N THR A 13 16.21 8.78 3.83
CA THR A 13 16.80 9.69 4.82
C THR A 13 16.35 9.44 6.25
N VAL A 14 15.23 8.75 6.45
CA VAL A 14 14.67 8.43 7.78
C VAL A 14 14.66 6.91 8.02
N ILE A 15 13.95 6.14 7.20
CA ILE A 15 13.71 4.72 7.47
C ILE A 15 14.99 3.89 7.41
N LEU A 16 15.80 4.06 6.36
CA LEU A 16 17.04 3.29 6.21
C LEU A 16 18.06 3.57 7.34
N PRO A 17 18.38 4.83 7.70
CA PRO A 17 19.24 5.09 8.85
C PRO A 17 18.72 4.49 10.16
N LEU A 18 17.41 4.58 10.42
CA LEU A 18 16.80 3.96 11.60
C LEU A 18 16.90 2.43 11.57
N ALA A 19 16.76 1.80 10.41
CA ALA A 19 16.91 0.34 10.28
C ALA A 19 18.34 -0.16 10.53
N VAL A 20 19.35 0.72 10.45
CA VAL A 20 20.73 0.38 10.79
C VAL A 20 20.95 0.44 12.31
N THR A 21 20.27 1.36 13.01
CA THR A 21 20.52 1.63 14.43
C THR A 21 19.49 1.01 15.38
N ASP A 22 18.29 0.67 14.89
CA ASP A 22 17.20 0.14 15.68
C ASP A 22 16.75 -1.24 15.17
N ALA A 23 16.84 -2.24 16.04
CA ALA A 23 16.53 -3.63 15.70
C ALA A 23 15.05 -3.88 15.37
N LEU A 24 14.13 -3.08 15.94
CA LEU A 24 12.70 -3.19 15.64
C LEU A 24 12.43 -2.72 14.20
N VAL A 25 12.98 -1.56 13.82
CA VAL A 25 12.87 -1.02 12.46
C VAL A 25 13.57 -1.94 11.46
N GLN A 26 14.77 -2.46 11.80
CA GLN A 26 15.51 -3.41 10.97
C GLN A 26 14.68 -4.67 10.66
N THR A 27 14.06 -5.25 11.69
CA THR A 27 13.28 -6.48 11.55
C THR A 27 12.03 -6.23 10.69
N ALA A 28 11.40 -5.06 10.83
CA ALA A 28 10.26 -4.69 9.98
C ALA A 28 10.65 -4.49 8.51
N VAL A 29 11.76 -3.79 8.25
CA VAL A 29 12.28 -3.61 6.88
C VAL A 29 12.65 -4.95 6.25
N SER A 30 13.34 -5.81 6.99
CA SER A 30 13.77 -7.13 6.51
C SER A 30 12.58 -8.04 6.22
N SER A 31 11.59 -8.09 7.11
CA SER A 31 10.36 -8.88 6.93
C SER A 31 9.54 -8.41 5.73
N THR A 32 9.34 -7.09 5.57
CA THR A 32 8.62 -6.53 4.41
C THR A 32 9.39 -6.79 3.11
N ALA A 33 10.71 -6.61 3.09
CA ALA A 33 11.53 -6.90 1.91
C ALA A 33 11.51 -8.39 1.52
N ALA A 34 11.69 -9.29 2.49
CA ALA A 34 11.63 -10.74 2.28
C ALA A 34 10.23 -11.17 1.78
N SER A 35 9.16 -10.56 2.31
CA SER A 35 7.78 -10.75 1.83
C SER A 35 7.55 -10.29 0.39
N HIS A 36 8.44 -9.48 -0.19
CA HIS A 36 8.41 -9.10 -1.60
C HIS A 36 9.28 -9.98 -2.49
N LEU A 37 10.30 -10.63 -1.92
CA LEU A 37 11.31 -11.40 -2.67
C LEU A 37 11.09 -12.91 -2.64
N TRP A 38 10.20 -13.42 -1.77
CA TRP A 38 10.02 -14.86 -1.50
C TRP A 38 9.76 -15.75 -2.72
N ARG A 39 9.30 -15.19 -3.83
CA ARG A 39 9.01 -15.95 -5.05
C ARG A 39 10.25 -16.59 -5.67
N HIS A 40 11.41 -15.98 -5.49
CA HIS A 40 12.68 -16.52 -5.98
C HIS A 40 13.42 -17.35 -4.92
N ASP A 41 13.01 -17.23 -3.66
CA ASP A 41 13.60 -17.93 -2.53
C ASP A 41 12.50 -18.26 -1.50
N PRO A 42 11.91 -19.47 -1.59
CA PRO A 42 10.87 -19.90 -0.66
C PRO A 42 11.30 -19.89 0.81
N GLU A 43 12.61 -20.01 1.12
CA GLU A 43 13.11 -19.94 2.49
C GLU A 43 12.92 -18.53 3.09
N LEU A 44 12.95 -17.49 2.24
CA LEU A 44 12.64 -16.13 2.66
C LEU A 44 11.19 -15.96 3.09
N ARG A 45 10.27 -16.82 2.63
CA ARG A 45 8.86 -16.77 3.03
C ARG A 45 8.71 -17.07 4.52
N ASP A 46 9.26 -18.19 4.96
CA ASP A 46 9.15 -18.63 6.35
C ASP A 46 9.92 -17.68 7.28
N LYS A 47 11.07 -17.18 6.80
CA LYS A 47 11.83 -16.15 7.50
C LYS A 47 11.05 -14.84 7.63
N ALA A 48 10.40 -14.38 6.56
CA ALA A 48 9.59 -13.16 6.58
C ALA A 48 8.43 -13.27 7.57
N GLU A 49 7.73 -14.41 7.61
CA GLU A 49 6.68 -14.68 8.59
C GLU A 49 7.22 -14.68 10.02
N SER A 50 8.32 -15.38 10.26
CA SER A 50 8.93 -15.46 11.58
C SER A 50 9.37 -14.08 12.08
N GLU A 51 9.99 -13.28 11.22
CA GLU A 51 10.41 -11.91 11.53
C GLU A 51 9.20 -11.00 11.80
N ARG A 52 8.12 -11.15 11.02
CA ARG A 52 6.87 -10.40 11.23
C ARG A 52 6.23 -10.71 12.59
N ILE A 53 6.11 -12.01 12.92
CA ILE A 53 5.59 -12.46 14.22
C ILE A 53 6.44 -11.88 15.36
N LYS A 54 7.77 -11.90 15.20
CA LYS A 54 8.70 -11.34 16.16
C LYS A 54 8.48 -9.83 16.35
N VAL A 55 8.30 -9.05 15.29
CA VAL A 55 8.02 -7.61 15.39
C VAL A 55 6.71 -7.36 16.12
N ILE A 56 5.65 -8.10 15.80
CA ILE A 56 4.35 -7.98 16.49
C ILE A 56 4.48 -8.31 17.98
N GLN A 57 5.24 -9.37 18.32
CA GLN A 57 5.51 -9.72 19.71
C GLN A 57 6.29 -8.62 20.43
N MET A 58 7.32 -8.05 19.80
CA MET A 58 8.09 -6.93 20.36
C MET A 58 7.21 -5.71 20.61
N LEU A 59 6.33 -5.35 19.67
CA LEU A 59 5.34 -4.27 19.84
C LEU A 59 4.38 -4.54 21.00
N LYS A 60 3.86 -5.77 21.12
CA LYS A 60 2.95 -6.18 22.21
C LYS A 60 3.63 -6.15 23.57
N SER A 61 4.86 -6.65 23.66
CA SER A 61 5.66 -6.65 24.89
C SER A 61 6.01 -5.23 25.33
N ALA A 62 6.37 -4.36 24.40
CA ALA A 62 6.61 -2.95 24.68
C ALA A 62 5.35 -2.28 25.23
N ALA A 63 4.18 -2.52 24.61
CA ALA A 63 2.90 -1.94 25.03
C ALA A 63 2.38 -2.42 26.40
N SER A 64 2.76 -3.63 26.83
CA SER A 64 2.26 -4.24 28.09
C SER A 64 3.09 -3.84 29.32
N SER A 65 4.31 -3.35 29.12
CA SER A 65 5.20 -2.95 30.21
C SER A 65 4.82 -1.56 30.74
N HIS A 66 4.23 -1.51 31.93
CA HIS A 66 3.74 -0.30 32.60
C HIS A 66 4.86 0.73 32.93
N GLN A 67 6.13 0.34 32.81
CA GLN A 67 7.30 1.18 33.05
C GLN A 67 7.87 1.85 31.80
N CYS A 68 7.25 1.70 30.61
CA CYS A 68 7.89 2.01 29.33
C CYS A 68 7.05 2.87 28.36
N SER A 69 6.24 3.79 28.88
CA SER A 69 5.40 4.67 28.03
C SER A 69 6.21 5.39 26.93
N GLN A 70 7.43 5.87 27.23
CA GLN A 70 8.31 6.53 26.26
C GLN A 70 8.90 5.59 25.19
N ARG A 71 8.99 4.29 25.45
CA ARG A 71 9.59 3.32 24.51
C ARG A 71 8.58 2.83 23.47
N VAL A 72 7.30 2.81 23.84
CA VAL A 72 6.19 2.48 22.93
C VAL A 72 5.93 3.64 21.97
N PHE A 73 5.92 4.88 22.46
CA PHE A 73 5.69 6.08 21.66
C PHE A 73 7.01 6.69 21.16
N SER A 74 7.73 5.91 20.35
CA SER A 74 9.02 6.30 19.79
C SER A 74 8.97 6.46 18.27
N VAL A 75 9.97 7.16 17.72
CA VAL A 75 10.19 7.28 16.27
C VAL A 75 10.35 5.91 15.64
N SER A 76 11.07 5.00 16.30
CA SER A 76 11.27 3.62 15.85
C SER A 76 9.95 2.84 15.79
N THR A 77 9.06 3.00 16.77
CA THR A 77 7.74 2.36 16.72
C THR A 77 6.90 2.91 15.58
N TRP A 78 6.91 4.22 15.36
CA TRP A 78 6.16 4.84 14.28
C TRP A 78 6.68 4.39 12.90
N ALA A 79 8.00 4.44 12.69
CA ALA A 79 8.65 3.95 11.48
C ALA A 79 8.36 2.46 11.23
N THR A 80 8.41 1.64 12.28
CA THR A 80 8.08 0.21 12.23
C THR A 80 6.65 -0.01 11.77
N LEU A 81 5.67 0.64 12.40
CA LEU A 81 4.25 0.51 12.05
C LEU A 81 3.99 0.97 10.62
N LEU A 82 4.65 2.04 10.17
CA LEU A 82 4.55 2.55 8.81
C LEU A 82 5.09 1.55 7.78
N VAL A 83 6.27 0.97 8.02
CA VAL A 83 6.88 -0.04 7.13
C VAL A 83 6.02 -1.31 7.07
N LEU A 84 5.48 -1.75 8.20
CA LEU A 84 4.56 -2.89 8.24
C LEU A 84 3.26 -2.58 7.48
N LEU A 85 2.67 -1.40 7.67
CA LEU A 85 1.48 -0.99 6.94
C LEU A 85 1.70 -1.00 5.43
N VAL A 86 2.84 -0.50 4.96
CA VAL A 86 3.19 -0.54 3.53
C VAL A 86 3.32 -1.97 3.03
N GLY A 87 3.95 -2.86 3.80
CA GLY A 87 4.00 -4.30 3.48
C GLY A 87 2.61 -4.91 3.39
N GLU A 88 1.75 -4.63 4.38
CA GLU A 88 0.39 -5.15 4.44
C GLU A 88 -0.52 -4.61 3.33
N MET A 89 -0.34 -3.36 2.89
CA MET A 89 -1.07 -2.82 1.72
C MET A 89 -0.72 -3.55 0.43
N ILE A 90 0.46 -4.18 0.36
CA ILE A 90 0.91 -4.91 -0.81
C ILE A 90 0.49 -6.38 -0.74
N THR A 91 0.44 -6.98 0.46
CA THR A 91 0.06 -8.40 0.62
C THR A 91 -1.43 -8.63 0.94
N GLY A 92 -2.10 -7.63 1.52
CA GLY A 92 -3.52 -7.63 1.86
C GLY A 92 -3.91 -8.58 3.00
N ARG A 93 -3.19 -8.57 4.13
CA ARG A 93 -3.50 -9.46 5.26
C ARG A 93 -4.40 -8.79 6.31
N ASP A 94 -4.97 -9.62 7.16
CA ASP A 94 -5.98 -9.23 8.16
C ASP A 94 -5.42 -8.30 9.26
N ASP A 95 -4.10 -8.28 9.45
CA ASP A 95 -3.43 -7.50 10.50
C ASP A 95 -3.43 -5.99 10.23
N TYR A 96 -3.79 -5.56 9.01
CA TYR A 96 -3.82 -4.15 8.60
C TYR A 96 -4.57 -3.24 9.57
N ARG A 97 -5.77 -3.66 10.04
CA ARG A 97 -6.58 -2.86 10.98
C ARG A 97 -5.86 -2.57 12.28
N TYR A 98 -5.20 -3.59 12.82
CA TYR A 98 -4.51 -3.48 14.10
C TYR A 98 -3.33 -2.51 13.95
N LEU A 99 -2.61 -2.58 12.84
CA LEU A 99 -1.51 -1.67 12.54
C LEU A 99 -1.99 -0.21 12.36
N VAL A 100 -3.09 0.03 11.65
CA VAL A 100 -3.67 1.38 11.48
C VAL A 100 -4.10 1.96 12.83
N ARG A 101 -4.72 1.15 13.69
CA ARG A 101 -5.10 1.60 15.03
C ARG A 101 -3.88 1.93 15.88
N MET A 102 -2.84 1.10 15.84
CA MET A 102 -1.60 1.34 16.59
C MET A 102 -0.87 2.60 16.12
N ILE A 103 -0.77 2.84 14.81
CA ILE A 103 -0.08 4.04 14.30
C ILE A 103 -0.85 5.32 14.67
N GLY A 104 -2.19 5.27 14.69
CA GLY A 104 -3.03 6.37 15.16
C GLY A 104 -2.81 6.71 16.63
N LEU A 105 -2.65 5.69 17.49
CA LEU A 105 -2.32 5.87 18.90
C LEU A 105 -0.93 6.49 19.08
N VAL A 106 0.09 5.98 18.37
CA VAL A 106 1.46 6.51 18.44
C VAL A 106 1.53 7.98 18.02
N ARG A 107 0.79 8.35 16.97
CA ARG A 107 0.67 9.74 16.55
C ARG A 107 0.01 10.61 17.62
N ALA A 108 -1.12 10.17 18.17
CA ALA A 108 -1.91 10.95 19.13
C ALA A 108 -1.16 11.21 20.45
N SER A 109 -0.29 10.29 20.85
CA SER A 109 0.50 10.42 22.07
C SER A 109 1.63 11.46 21.99
N GLY A 110 2.06 11.84 20.78
CA GLY A 110 3.20 12.73 20.58
C GLY A 110 4.54 12.01 20.82
N VAL A 111 5.48 12.15 19.88
CA VAL A 111 6.85 11.62 20.01
C VAL A 111 7.82 12.79 20.20
N ASP A 112 8.23 13.05 21.44
CA ASP A 112 8.82 14.35 21.82
C ASP A 112 10.31 14.56 21.44
N ASP A 113 10.94 13.62 20.73
CA ASP A 113 12.37 13.69 20.36
C ASP A 113 12.60 13.36 18.89
N ILE A 114 12.04 14.18 18.00
CA ILE A 114 12.13 13.98 16.56
C ILE A 114 12.37 15.29 15.82
N GLY A 115 13.33 15.29 14.89
CA GLY A 115 13.55 16.42 13.99
C GLY A 115 12.29 16.74 13.17
N SER A 116 12.08 18.03 12.88
CA SER A 116 10.87 18.51 12.19
C SER A 116 10.65 17.83 10.83
N GLU A 117 11.73 17.55 10.09
CA GLU A 117 11.68 16.84 8.80
C GLU A 117 11.21 15.39 8.95
N THR A 118 11.80 14.64 9.89
CA THR A 118 11.42 13.25 10.19
C THR A 118 9.96 13.15 10.62
N ARG A 119 9.52 14.08 11.47
CA ARG A 119 8.11 14.18 11.89
C ARG A 119 7.21 14.47 10.71
N GLY A 120 7.55 15.47 9.90
CA GLY A 120 6.78 15.85 8.71
C GLY A 120 6.63 14.68 7.73
N PHE A 121 7.69 13.90 7.51
CA PHE A 121 7.64 12.69 6.71
C PHE A 121 6.69 11.64 7.29
N LEU A 122 6.86 11.26 8.57
CA LEU A 122 6.04 10.23 9.21
C LEU A 122 4.56 10.64 9.29
N GLU A 123 4.29 11.91 9.60
CA GLU A 123 2.93 12.48 9.60
C GLU A 123 2.33 12.46 8.20
N THR A 124 3.06 12.92 7.18
CA THR A 124 2.58 12.93 5.79
C THR A 124 2.27 11.52 5.30
N GLN A 125 3.16 10.56 5.53
CA GLN A 125 2.93 9.17 5.12
C GLN A 125 1.79 8.52 5.92
N THR A 126 1.66 8.81 7.21
CA THR A 126 0.54 8.31 8.03
C THR A 126 -0.79 8.92 7.61
N ASP A 127 -0.82 10.23 7.31
CA ASP A 127 -1.99 10.93 6.78
C ASP A 127 -2.35 10.44 5.38
N THR A 128 -1.37 10.18 4.51
CA THR A 128 -1.63 9.59 3.19
C THR A 128 -2.30 8.21 3.32
N ASN A 129 -1.97 7.47 4.39
CA ASN A 129 -2.59 6.18 4.69
C ASN A 129 -3.93 6.29 5.46
N HIS A 130 -4.25 7.45 6.06
CA HIS A 130 -5.42 7.62 6.95
C HIS A 130 -6.49 8.57 6.41
N ARG A 131 -6.13 9.56 5.59
CA ARG A 131 -7.06 10.55 5.05
C ARG A 131 -7.90 9.92 3.94
N THR A 132 -9.22 10.04 4.14
CA THR A 132 -10.14 10.24 3.03
C THR A 132 -9.53 11.32 2.12
N PRO A 133 -9.47 11.04 0.82
CA PRO A 133 -8.78 11.91 -0.09
C PRO A 133 -9.41 13.29 -0.02
N TYR A 134 -8.54 14.28 0.13
CA TYR A 134 -8.85 15.65 -0.23
C TYR A 134 -9.67 15.63 -1.51
N THR A 135 -10.72 16.43 -1.54
CA THR A 135 -11.49 16.75 -2.74
C THR A 135 -10.52 17.17 -3.85
N CYS A 136 -9.99 16.20 -4.59
CA CYS A 136 -9.33 16.43 -5.86
C CYS A 136 -10.48 16.83 -6.77
N GLY A 137 -10.67 18.14 -6.92
CA GLY A 137 -11.85 18.70 -7.53
C GLY A 137 -12.04 18.09 -8.91
N ARG A 138 -13.23 17.49 -9.15
CA ARG A 138 -13.75 17.02 -10.45
C ARG A 138 -12.68 16.99 -11.55
N GLY A 139 -11.74 16.07 -11.42
CA GLY A 139 -10.69 15.90 -12.42
C GLY A 139 -11.33 15.29 -13.65
N ARG A 140 -11.24 15.99 -14.78
CA ARG A 140 -11.56 15.41 -16.09
C ARG A 140 -10.78 14.10 -16.21
N ARG A 141 -11.46 12.96 -16.48
CA ARG A 141 -10.78 11.67 -16.73
C ARG A 141 -9.68 11.90 -17.75
N ASP A 142 -8.42 11.70 -17.35
CA ASP A 142 -7.27 11.95 -18.22
C ASP A 142 -6.94 10.69 -19.01
N THR A 143 -7.69 10.50 -20.11
CA THR A 143 -7.55 9.35 -21.00
C THR A 143 -6.15 9.26 -21.62
N ILE A 144 -5.50 10.40 -21.87
CA ILE A 144 -4.14 10.46 -22.41
C ILE A 144 -3.14 9.88 -21.41
N ALA A 145 -3.24 10.27 -20.14
CA ALA A 145 -2.39 9.71 -19.09
C ALA A 145 -2.59 8.20 -18.91
N LEU A 146 -3.83 7.70 -18.98
CA LEU A 146 -4.14 6.27 -18.90
C LEU A 146 -3.58 5.47 -20.07
N GLU A 147 -3.69 5.98 -21.30
CA GLU A 147 -3.10 5.35 -22.50
C GLU A 147 -1.56 5.33 -22.43
N GLN A 148 -0.94 6.43 -21.99
CA GLN A 148 0.50 6.47 -21.79
C GLN A 148 0.94 5.46 -20.75
N LEU A 149 0.24 5.38 -19.60
CA LEU A 149 0.51 4.39 -18.58
C LEU A 149 0.36 2.97 -19.13
N ARG A 150 -0.70 2.68 -19.89
CA ARG A 150 -0.90 1.39 -20.55
C ARG A 150 0.29 1.02 -21.44
N ARG A 151 0.75 1.95 -22.28
CA ARG A 151 1.92 1.73 -23.16
C ARG A 151 3.20 1.46 -22.36
N LEU A 152 3.42 2.19 -21.26
CA LEU A 152 4.60 2.01 -20.40
C LEU A 152 4.61 0.65 -19.71
N VAL A 153 3.46 0.20 -19.22
CA VAL A 153 3.38 -1.05 -18.44
C VAL A 153 3.17 -2.28 -19.32
N ASN A 154 2.70 -2.15 -20.56
CA ASN A 154 2.42 -3.28 -21.46
C ASN A 154 3.61 -4.25 -21.64
N PRO A 155 4.86 -3.78 -21.80
CA PRO A 155 6.02 -4.66 -21.94
C PRO A 155 6.38 -5.44 -20.66
N ILE A 156 5.85 -5.06 -19.49
CA ILE A 156 6.19 -5.66 -18.19
C ILE A 156 5.33 -6.90 -17.95
N PRO A 157 5.87 -8.12 -17.94
CA PRO A 157 5.09 -9.31 -17.64
C PRO A 157 4.50 -9.25 -16.22
N PRO A 158 3.23 -9.63 -15.99
CA PRO A 158 2.60 -9.55 -14.66
C PRO A 158 3.25 -10.45 -13.59
N ASP A 159 3.95 -11.49 -14.03
CA ASP A 159 4.61 -12.49 -13.22
C ASP A 159 6.09 -12.18 -12.93
N VAL A 160 6.64 -11.10 -13.49
CA VAL A 160 8.02 -10.68 -13.25
C VAL A 160 8.30 -10.42 -11.76
N CYS A 161 9.55 -10.56 -11.35
CA CYS A 161 10.00 -10.17 -10.01
C CYS A 161 9.63 -8.71 -9.73
N GLY A 162 8.96 -8.46 -8.61
CA GLY A 162 8.48 -7.13 -8.26
C GLY A 162 7.22 -6.68 -9.00
N GLY A 163 6.67 -7.46 -9.94
CA GLY A 163 5.45 -7.09 -10.67
C GLY A 163 4.24 -6.80 -9.77
N HIS A 164 4.19 -7.42 -8.59
CA HIS A 164 3.18 -7.13 -7.55
C HIS A 164 3.24 -5.69 -7.01
N SER A 165 4.33 -4.95 -7.21
CA SER A 165 4.39 -3.53 -6.85
C SER A 165 3.50 -2.65 -7.72
N LEU A 166 3.09 -3.15 -8.91
CA LEU A 166 2.21 -2.45 -9.83
C LEU A 166 0.72 -2.65 -9.52
N VAL A 167 0.37 -3.47 -8.53
CA VAL A 167 -1.03 -3.72 -8.14
C VAL A 167 -1.79 -2.42 -7.88
N TRP A 168 -1.21 -1.50 -7.12
CA TRP A 168 -1.84 -0.20 -6.84
C TRP A 168 -1.94 0.69 -8.08
N VAL A 169 -0.92 0.66 -8.94
CA VAL A 169 -0.91 1.42 -10.20
C VAL A 169 -2.04 0.94 -11.11
N TYR A 170 -2.20 -0.38 -11.26
CA TYR A 170 -3.28 -0.97 -12.08
C TYR A 170 -4.65 -0.76 -11.46
N PHE A 171 -4.78 -0.83 -10.12
CA PHE A 171 -6.04 -0.54 -9.45
C PHE A 171 -6.48 0.91 -9.65
N ILE A 172 -5.59 1.88 -9.42
CA ILE A 172 -5.88 3.31 -9.62
C ILE A 172 -6.25 3.57 -11.07
N ALA A 173 -5.46 3.04 -12.02
CA ALA A 173 -5.72 3.22 -13.44
C ALA A 173 -7.07 2.61 -13.86
N ALA A 174 -7.41 1.41 -13.36
CA ALA A 174 -8.71 0.79 -13.61
C ALA A 174 -9.89 1.55 -12.99
N ALA A 175 -9.69 2.16 -11.81
CA ALA A 175 -10.70 2.97 -11.13
C ALA A 175 -10.92 4.33 -11.80
N GLU A 176 -9.88 4.90 -12.42
CA GLU A 176 -9.95 6.16 -13.19
C GLU A 176 -10.41 5.96 -14.63
N SER A 177 -10.34 4.73 -15.15
CA SER A 177 -10.88 4.38 -16.46
C SER A 177 -12.41 4.46 -16.42
N GLY A 178 -13.02 5.13 -17.41
CA GLY A 178 -14.47 5.26 -17.51
C GLY A 178 -15.17 3.94 -17.84
N ASN A 179 -16.50 3.90 -17.65
CA ASN A 179 -17.35 2.80 -18.14
C ASN A 179 -17.52 2.84 -19.67
N ASP A 180 -17.16 3.94 -20.33
CA ASP A 180 -17.36 4.16 -21.77
C ASP A 180 -16.33 3.40 -22.64
N ASP A 181 -15.43 2.63 -22.01
CA ASP A 181 -14.59 1.62 -22.68
C ASP A 181 -15.39 0.36 -23.09
N ASP A 182 -16.69 0.31 -22.73
CA ASP A 182 -17.64 -0.77 -23.05
C ASP A 182 -18.46 -0.51 -24.35
N ASP A 183 -18.13 0.51 -25.16
CA ASP A 183 -18.73 0.67 -26.50
C ASP A 183 -18.17 -0.41 -27.45
N GLU A 184 -18.74 -1.61 -27.33
CA GLU A 184 -18.69 -2.70 -28.31
C GLU A 184 -19.19 -2.19 -29.66
N GLY A 185 -18.30 -2.10 -30.65
CA GLY A 185 -18.74 -1.56 -31.93
C GLY A 185 -17.89 -1.79 -33.16
N GLU A 186 -16.76 -2.50 -33.13
CA GLU A 186 -16.11 -2.92 -34.39
C GLU A 186 -15.10 -4.04 -34.14
N ALA A 187 -15.19 -5.11 -34.93
CA ALA A 187 -14.29 -6.26 -34.88
C ALA A 187 -12.85 -5.80 -35.21
N GLY A 188 -12.07 -5.54 -34.16
CA GLY A 188 -10.73 -4.94 -34.24
C GLY A 188 -10.42 -3.93 -33.11
N ALA A 189 -11.38 -3.57 -32.27
CA ALA A 189 -11.20 -2.61 -31.18
C ALA A 189 -10.17 -3.08 -30.14
N GLU A 190 -9.20 -2.22 -29.83
CA GLU A 190 -8.25 -2.43 -28.73
C GLU A 190 -9.02 -2.60 -27.40
N GLU A 191 -8.65 -3.60 -26.59
CA GLU A 191 -9.20 -3.80 -25.24
C GLU A 191 -9.22 -2.45 -24.48
N GLY A 192 -10.34 -2.05 -23.87
CA GLY A 192 -10.43 -0.80 -23.12
C GLY A 192 -9.43 -0.73 -21.96
N ASN A 193 -9.08 0.48 -21.50
CA ASN A 193 -8.09 0.69 -20.44
C ASN A 193 -8.50 -0.03 -19.15
N ARG A 194 -9.78 0.04 -18.78
CA ARG A 194 -10.30 -0.66 -17.59
C ARG A 194 -10.11 -2.17 -17.67
N ALA A 195 -10.45 -2.77 -18.81
CA ALA A 195 -10.30 -4.20 -19.06
C ALA A 195 -8.83 -4.62 -19.00
N PHE A 196 -7.95 -3.86 -19.66
CA PHE A 196 -6.51 -4.08 -19.65
C PHE A 196 -5.93 -4.11 -18.22
N PHE A 197 -6.16 -3.06 -17.42
CA PHE A 197 -5.61 -2.99 -16.06
C PHE A 197 -6.22 -4.03 -15.12
N THR A 198 -7.50 -4.36 -15.30
CA THR A 198 -8.16 -5.43 -14.53
C THR A 198 -7.59 -6.81 -14.90
N SER A 199 -7.33 -7.06 -16.18
CA SER A 199 -6.66 -8.27 -16.67
C SER A 199 -5.26 -8.41 -16.07
N ARG A 200 -4.49 -7.31 -16.03
CA ARG A 200 -3.19 -7.28 -15.36
C ARG A 200 -3.26 -7.65 -13.89
N LEU A 201 -4.22 -7.10 -13.14
CA LEU A 201 -4.46 -7.48 -11.74
C LEU A 201 -4.73 -8.99 -11.60
N ARG A 202 -5.61 -9.56 -12.43
CA ARG A 202 -5.90 -11.00 -12.41
C ARG A 202 -4.66 -11.85 -12.68
N HIS A 203 -3.82 -11.46 -13.64
CA HIS A 203 -2.57 -12.17 -13.92
C HIS A 203 -1.57 -12.09 -12.75
N ILE A 204 -1.43 -10.92 -12.13
CA ILE A 204 -0.62 -10.80 -10.90
C ILE A 204 -1.19 -11.73 -9.82
N TYR A 205 -2.52 -11.76 -9.63
CA TYR A 205 -3.14 -12.63 -8.62
C TYR A 205 -2.90 -14.11 -8.90
N ALA A 206 -3.10 -14.57 -10.15
CA ALA A 206 -2.85 -15.94 -10.54
C ALA A 206 -1.41 -16.38 -10.23
N ALA A 207 -0.46 -15.47 -10.41
CA ALA A 207 0.93 -15.73 -10.08
C ALA A 207 1.21 -15.62 -8.55
N THR A 208 0.63 -14.64 -7.85
CA THR A 208 1.07 -14.21 -6.49
C THR A 208 0.24 -14.77 -5.35
N GLY A 209 -1.05 -15.00 -5.59
CA GLY A 209 -2.05 -15.20 -4.54
C GLY A 209 -2.23 -13.99 -3.61
N ALA A 210 -1.78 -12.79 -4.00
CA ALA A 210 -1.84 -11.60 -3.14
C ALA A 210 -3.31 -11.24 -2.85
N ARG A 211 -3.69 -11.28 -1.56
CA ARG A 211 -5.10 -11.24 -1.13
C ARG A 211 -5.75 -9.88 -1.26
N ASN A 212 -4.95 -8.82 -1.38
CA ASN A 212 -5.45 -7.49 -1.72
C ASN A 212 -6.06 -7.44 -3.13
N ILE A 213 -5.60 -8.26 -4.08
CA ILE A 213 -6.04 -8.16 -5.48
C ILE A 213 -7.51 -8.59 -5.67
N PRO A 214 -7.98 -9.75 -5.19
CA PRO A 214 -9.40 -10.11 -5.32
C PRO A 214 -10.33 -9.09 -4.68
N MET A 215 -9.90 -8.49 -3.57
CA MET A 215 -10.67 -7.44 -2.90
C MET A 215 -10.73 -6.16 -3.73
N GLY A 216 -9.60 -5.74 -4.30
CA GLY A 216 -9.55 -4.62 -5.26
C GLY A 216 -10.38 -4.89 -6.52
N LEU A 217 -10.42 -6.12 -7.03
CA LEU A 217 -11.26 -6.47 -8.18
C LEU A 217 -12.76 -6.40 -7.86
N ALA A 218 -13.19 -6.97 -6.73
CA ALA A 218 -14.59 -6.89 -6.28
C ALA A 218 -15.01 -5.43 -6.01
N MET A 219 -14.05 -4.60 -5.59
CA MET A 219 -14.23 -3.17 -5.42
C MET A 219 -14.46 -2.45 -6.74
N LEU A 220 -13.58 -2.68 -7.73
CA LEU A 220 -13.72 -2.11 -9.07
C LEU A 220 -15.11 -2.43 -9.62
N ASP A 221 -15.57 -3.67 -9.47
CA ASP A 221 -16.92 -4.08 -9.90
C ASP A 221 -18.04 -3.27 -9.22
N LYS A 222 -17.93 -2.98 -7.92
CA LYS A 222 -18.90 -2.08 -7.24
C LYS A 222 -18.87 -0.65 -7.78
N LEU A 223 -17.69 -0.14 -8.15
CA LEU A 223 -17.54 1.21 -8.70
C LEU A 223 -18.25 1.36 -10.05
N SER A 224 -18.15 0.35 -10.94
CA SER A 224 -18.81 0.41 -12.25
C SER A 224 -20.33 0.54 -12.17
N HIS A 225 -20.93 0.08 -11.06
CA HIS A 225 -22.38 0.13 -10.81
C HIS A 225 -22.84 1.36 -10.02
N THR A 226 -21.93 2.22 -9.54
CA THR A 226 -22.28 3.34 -8.65
C THR A 226 -22.22 4.69 -9.38
N ARG A 227 -23.39 5.28 -9.69
CA ARG A 227 -23.53 6.54 -10.45
C ARG A 227 -22.88 7.80 -9.82
N HIS A 228 -22.40 7.72 -8.58
CA HIS A 228 -21.92 8.86 -7.79
C HIS A 228 -20.47 8.76 -7.31
N VAL A 229 -19.73 7.70 -7.67
CA VAL A 229 -18.33 7.58 -7.27
C VAL A 229 -17.45 8.31 -8.28
N THR A 230 -16.61 9.23 -7.78
CA THR A 230 -15.87 10.21 -8.59
C THR A 230 -14.39 9.89 -8.82
N GLY A 231 -13.95 8.65 -8.55
CA GLY A 231 -12.62 8.15 -8.91
C GLY A 231 -12.04 7.13 -7.92
N TRP A 232 -10.77 6.75 -8.11
CA TRP A 232 -9.97 5.96 -7.15
C TRP A 232 -9.99 6.47 -5.69
N PRO A 233 -10.12 7.79 -5.41
CA PRO A 233 -10.06 8.27 -4.05
C PRO A 233 -11.31 7.86 -3.21
N ASP A 234 -12.49 7.90 -3.82
CA ASP A 234 -13.73 7.41 -3.21
C ASP A 234 -13.69 5.87 -3.06
N ALA A 235 -13.09 5.19 -4.04
CA ALA A 235 -12.82 3.76 -3.94
C ALA A 235 -11.94 3.44 -2.72
N LEU A 236 -10.89 4.19 -2.45
CA LEU A 236 -10.06 3.94 -1.26
C LEU A 236 -10.83 4.11 0.06
N SER A 237 -11.72 5.10 0.14
CA SER A 237 -12.53 5.32 1.35
C SER A 237 -13.47 4.14 1.62
N MET A 238 -14.05 3.58 0.56
CA MET A 238 -14.86 2.36 0.62
C MET A 238 -14.00 1.11 0.91
N ILE A 239 -12.75 1.02 0.42
CA ILE A 239 -11.80 -0.06 0.74
C ILE A 239 -11.45 -0.04 2.23
N ALA A 240 -11.05 1.12 2.76
CA ALA A 240 -10.71 1.29 4.17
C ALA A 240 -11.86 0.85 5.10
N SER A 241 -13.10 1.01 4.65
CA SER A 241 -14.32 0.60 5.35
C SER A 241 -14.70 -0.87 5.12
N SER A 242 -14.38 -1.45 3.94
CA SER A 242 -14.64 -2.86 3.60
C SER A 242 -13.67 -3.82 4.28
N PHE A 243 -12.48 -3.32 4.62
CA PHE A 243 -11.61 -3.91 5.62
C PHE A 243 -12.08 -3.50 7.04
N VAL A 244 -13.38 -3.34 7.33
CA VAL A 244 -14.00 -3.22 8.69
C VAL A 244 -15.31 -4.03 8.74
N MET A 245 -15.20 -5.35 8.69
CA MET A 245 -16.10 -6.32 9.34
C MET A 245 -15.28 -7.37 10.06
#